data_AF-A0A936K2Q1-F1
#
_entry.id   AF-A0A936K2Q1-F1
#
_cell.length_a   1.000
_cell.length_b   1.000
_cell.length_c   1.000
_cell.angle_alpha   90.00
_cell.angle_beta   90.00
_cell.angle_gamma   90.00
#
_symmetry.space_group_name_H-M   'P 1'
#
loop_
_entity.id
_entity.type
_entity.pdbx_description
1 polymer ?
#
loop_
_entity_poly.entity_id
_entity_poly.type
_entity_poly.pdbx_seq_one_letter_code
_entity_poly.pdbx_strand_id
1 'polypeptide(L)'
;MLSCSCDNDDAEWFYDDTKEVAPLATKRMRRCCSCKERISVGDDCKPFPRWRNVSDYSDPEVLVRIYGEGGEFALPTWYLCDRCAGLYESLDGLGFCGMLGDNLVQTCREYGQLQRDAGVFRGQMVLTPNVRANLDPTAAPKHE
;
A
#
# COMPACT_ATOMS: atom_id res chain seq x y z
N MET A 1 3.46 -3.66 -10.90
CA MET A 1 3.28 -3.10 -12.26
C MET A 1 1.95 -2.38 -12.25
N LEU A 2 1.87 -1.10 -12.66
CA LEU A 2 0.62 -0.33 -12.60
C LEU A 2 -0.38 -0.88 -13.63
N SER A 3 -1.44 -1.57 -13.17
CA SER A 3 -2.58 -1.98 -13.99
C SER A 3 -3.79 -1.09 -13.70
N CYS A 4 -4.52 -0.73 -14.77
CA CYS A 4 -5.65 0.21 -14.75
C CYS A 4 -7.03 -0.50 -14.89
N SER A 5 -7.09 -1.82 -14.71
CA SER A 5 -8.32 -2.60 -14.89
C SER A 5 -8.41 -3.71 -13.85
N CYS A 6 -9.57 -3.80 -13.19
CA CYS A 6 -9.82 -4.73 -12.08
C CYS A 6 -10.78 -5.86 -12.47
N ASP A 7 -11.27 -5.85 -13.71
CA ASP A 7 -12.20 -6.83 -14.26
C ASP A 7 -11.44 -8.07 -14.73
N ASN A 8 -10.87 -8.83 -13.79
CA ASN A 8 -10.32 -10.16 -14.06
C ASN A 8 -11.04 -11.18 -13.18
N ASP A 9 -12.01 -11.88 -13.75
CA ASP A 9 -12.65 -13.03 -13.12
C ASP A 9 -11.68 -14.22 -12.93
N ASP A 10 -10.53 -14.19 -13.60
CA ASP A 10 -9.45 -15.20 -13.51
C ASP A 10 -8.33 -14.78 -12.52
N ALA A 11 -8.65 -13.94 -11.52
CA ALA A 11 -7.66 -13.53 -10.54
C ALA A 11 -7.18 -14.73 -9.70
N GLU A 12 -5.86 -14.88 -9.54
CA GLU A 12 -5.27 -15.95 -8.71
C GLU A 12 -5.74 -15.87 -7.24
N TRP A 13 -6.23 -14.71 -6.79
CA TRP A 13 -6.86 -14.51 -5.50
C TRP A 13 -7.71 -13.25 -5.48
N PHE A 14 -8.68 -13.26 -4.57
CA PHE A 14 -9.61 -12.17 -4.32
C PHE A 14 -9.39 -11.59 -2.92
N TYR A 15 -9.90 -10.38 -2.70
CA TYR A 15 -9.79 -9.69 -1.43
C TYR A 15 -10.98 -8.78 -1.16
N ASP A 16 -11.19 -8.50 0.11
CA ASP A 16 -12.21 -7.58 0.61
C ASP A 16 -11.52 -6.28 1.07
N ASP A 17 -11.84 -5.18 0.40
CA ASP A 17 -11.31 -3.84 0.67
C ASP A 17 -12.26 -2.96 1.49
N THR A 18 -13.45 -3.46 1.83
CA THR A 18 -14.49 -2.73 2.57
C THR A 18 -14.12 -2.48 4.04
N LYS A 19 -12.99 -3.04 4.50
CA LYS A 19 -12.53 -2.90 5.87
C LYS A 19 -11.81 -1.57 6.05
N GLU A 20 -12.25 -0.80 7.02
CA GLU A 20 -11.67 0.50 7.37
C GLU A 20 -10.34 0.37 8.11
N VAL A 21 -9.59 1.47 8.18
CA VAL A 21 -8.41 1.60 9.04
C VAL A 21 -8.85 1.49 10.50
N ALA A 22 -8.22 0.59 11.25
CA ALA A 22 -8.47 0.40 12.67
C ALA A 22 -7.22 -0.14 13.40
N PRO A 23 -7.16 0.01 14.73
CA PRO A 23 -6.08 -0.57 15.53
C PRO A 23 -5.94 -2.09 15.33
N LEU A 24 -4.71 -2.58 15.21
CA LEU A 24 -4.43 -4.00 15.01
C LEU A 24 -4.87 -4.83 16.22
N ALA A 25 -6.03 -5.49 16.12
CA ALA A 25 -6.64 -6.29 17.19
C ALA A 25 -6.24 -7.78 17.18
N THR A 26 -5.08 -8.15 16.62
CA THR A 26 -4.63 -9.54 16.58
C THR A 26 -3.71 -9.89 17.75
N LYS A 27 -3.59 -11.19 18.08
CA LYS A 27 -2.75 -11.67 19.21
C LYS A 27 -1.25 -11.39 19.07
N ARG A 28 -0.76 -11.06 17.87
CA ARG A 28 0.66 -10.89 17.56
C ARG A 28 0.83 -9.78 16.55
N MET A 29 2.02 -9.18 16.52
CA MET A 29 2.41 -8.24 15.47
C MET A 29 2.13 -8.78 14.05
N ARG A 30 1.97 -7.87 13.10
CA ARG A 30 1.89 -8.17 11.67
C ARG A 30 2.96 -7.39 10.91
N ARG A 31 3.09 -7.67 9.62
CA ARG A 31 3.93 -6.88 8.71
C ARG A 31 3.05 -6.28 7.64
N CYS A 32 3.35 -5.04 7.28
CA CYS A 32 2.74 -4.40 6.12
C CYS A 32 3.06 -5.24 4.88
N CYS A 33 2.04 -5.64 4.11
CA CYS A 33 2.27 -6.40 2.89
C CYS A 33 2.99 -5.56 1.82
N SER A 34 3.00 -4.23 1.95
CA SER A 34 3.70 -3.33 1.04
C SER A 34 5.13 -3.00 1.48
N CYS A 35 5.32 -2.18 2.53
CA CYS A 35 6.65 -1.73 2.96
C CYS A 35 7.41 -2.74 3.83
N LYS A 36 6.78 -3.85 4.24
CA LYS A 36 7.32 -4.90 5.13
C LYS A 36 7.68 -4.42 6.54
N GLU A 37 7.40 -3.17 6.88
CA GLU A 37 7.50 -2.65 8.25
C GLU A 37 6.59 -3.42 9.20
N ARG A 38 6.98 -3.45 10.47
CA ARG A 38 6.26 -4.13 11.52
C ARG A 38 5.11 -3.24 12.00
N ILE A 39 3.93 -3.84 12.13
CA ILE A 39 2.74 -3.25 12.72
C ILE A 39 2.57 -3.88 14.11
N SER A 40 2.68 -3.06 15.16
CA SER A 40 2.50 -3.51 16.54
C SER A 40 1.02 -3.71 16.84
N VAL A 41 0.72 -4.51 17.86
CA VAL A 41 -0.66 -4.68 18.32
C VAL A 41 -1.15 -3.33 18.85
N GLY A 42 -2.29 -2.87 18.37
CA GLY A 42 -2.84 -1.54 18.65
C GLY A 42 -2.43 -0.42 17.68
N ASP A 43 -1.46 -0.63 16.78
CA ASP A 43 -1.16 0.35 15.74
C ASP A 43 -2.26 0.35 14.66
N ASP A 44 -2.56 1.51 14.08
CA ASP A 44 -3.54 1.64 13.01
C ASP A 44 -3.09 0.94 11.73
N CYS A 45 -4.01 0.14 11.17
CA CYS A 45 -3.76 -0.62 9.96
C CYS A 45 -5.07 -0.89 9.19
N LYS A 46 -4.95 -1.10 7.88
CA LYS A 46 -6.06 -1.56 7.04
C LYS A 46 -5.93 -3.06 6.77
N PRO A 47 -6.88 -3.90 7.22
CA PRO A 47 -6.86 -5.33 6.94
C PRO A 47 -7.51 -5.64 5.59
N PHE A 48 -6.94 -6.59 4.87
CA PHE A 48 -7.48 -7.12 3.62
C PHE A 48 -7.67 -8.63 3.80
N PRO A 49 -8.87 -9.10 4.18
CA PRO A 49 -9.23 -10.50 4.08
C PRO A 49 -9.12 -10.96 2.62
N ARG A 50 -8.62 -12.17 2.40
CA ARG A 50 -8.37 -12.68 1.05
C ARG A 50 -8.78 -14.13 0.94
N TRP A 51 -9.15 -14.55 -0.27
CA TRP A 51 -9.56 -15.93 -0.57
C TRP A 51 -9.14 -16.32 -1.99
N ARG A 52 -9.26 -17.61 -2.29
CA ARG A 52 -9.07 -18.20 -3.62
C ARG A 52 -10.13 -19.25 -3.88
N ASN A 53 -10.39 -19.54 -5.15
CA ASN A 53 -11.21 -20.68 -5.54
C ASN A 53 -10.41 -21.98 -5.40
N VAL A 54 -11.11 -23.05 -5.03
CA VAL A 54 -10.51 -24.39 -4.86
C VAL A 54 -10.00 -24.97 -6.18
N SER A 55 -10.58 -24.57 -7.31
CA SER A 55 -10.20 -25.01 -8.67
C SER A 55 -8.75 -24.65 -9.05
N ASP A 56 -8.16 -23.64 -8.43
CA ASP A 56 -6.91 -23.03 -8.89
C ASP A 56 -5.67 -23.62 -8.21
N TYR A 57 -5.84 -24.72 -7.45
CA TYR A 57 -4.78 -25.35 -6.68
C TYR A 57 -4.11 -26.52 -7.42
N SER A 58 -2.86 -26.80 -7.08
CA SER A 58 -2.11 -27.93 -7.63
C SER A 58 -2.61 -29.31 -7.17
N ASP A 59 -3.38 -29.36 -6.07
CA ASP A 59 -3.98 -30.58 -5.51
C ASP A 59 -5.44 -30.31 -5.10
N PRO A 60 -6.36 -30.20 -6.08
CA PRO A 60 -7.74 -29.80 -5.84
C PRO A 60 -8.54 -30.88 -5.11
N GLU A 61 -8.16 -32.16 -5.17
CA GLU A 61 -8.90 -33.25 -4.53
C GLU A 61 -8.95 -33.12 -3.00
N VAL A 62 -7.83 -32.73 -2.38
CA VAL A 62 -7.78 -32.51 -0.92
C VAL A 62 -8.66 -31.32 -0.53
N LEU A 63 -8.59 -30.24 -1.30
CA LEU A 63 -9.35 -29.02 -0.99
C LEU A 63 -10.85 -29.20 -1.27
N VAL A 64 -11.25 -29.90 -2.33
CA VAL A 64 -12.66 -30.25 -2.60
C VAL A 64 -13.24 -31.09 -1.46
N ARG A 65 -12.45 -31.99 -0.84
CA ARG A 65 -12.92 -32.75 0.32
C ARG A 65 -13.16 -31.89 1.56
N ILE A 66 -12.40 -30.79 1.73
CA ILE A 66 -12.51 -29.91 2.89
C ILE A 66 -13.57 -28.82 2.67
N TYR A 67 -13.64 -28.26 1.47
CA TYR A 67 -14.40 -27.05 1.14
C TYR A 67 -15.54 -27.28 0.14
N GLY A 68 -15.64 -28.45 -0.47
CA GLY A 68 -16.63 -28.78 -1.50
C GLY A 68 -16.20 -28.39 -2.91
N GLU A 69 -16.92 -28.92 -3.91
CA GLU A 69 -16.77 -28.50 -5.31
C GLU A 69 -17.22 -27.04 -5.46
N GLY A 70 -16.40 -26.21 -6.10
CA GLY A 70 -16.65 -24.76 -6.21
C GLY A 70 -16.53 -24.01 -4.88
N GLY A 71 -15.94 -24.62 -3.86
CA GLY A 71 -15.69 -23.96 -2.58
C GLY A 71 -14.65 -22.83 -2.69
N GLU A 72 -14.71 -21.91 -1.73
CA GLU A 72 -13.71 -20.86 -1.53
C GLU A 72 -12.84 -21.19 -0.32
N PHE A 73 -11.54 -20.89 -0.42
CA PHE A 73 -10.58 -21.08 0.65
C PHE A 73 -10.01 -19.75 1.13
N ALA A 74 -10.14 -19.49 2.43
CA ALA A 74 -9.61 -18.29 3.07
C ALA A 74 -8.08 -18.31 3.18
N LEU A 75 -7.45 -17.24 2.69
CA LEU A 75 -6.02 -16.99 2.82
C LEU A 75 -5.70 -16.15 4.05
N PRO A 76 -4.44 -16.14 4.52
CA PRO A 76 -4.00 -15.18 5.52
C PRO A 76 -4.27 -13.73 5.09
N THR A 77 -4.97 -13.01 5.96
CA THR A 77 -5.26 -11.59 5.86
C THR A 77 -3.96 -10.80 5.67
N TRP A 78 -3.97 -9.92 4.67
CA TRP A 78 -2.92 -8.93 4.52
C TRP A 78 -3.24 -7.67 5.30
N TYR A 79 -2.20 -6.92 5.65
CA TYR A 79 -2.33 -5.69 6.40
C TYR A 79 -1.50 -4.62 5.71
N LEU A 80 -2.04 -3.41 5.60
CA LEU A 80 -1.27 -2.21 5.30
C LEU A 80 -1.10 -1.42 6.59
N CYS A 81 0.10 -0.91 6.86
CA CYS A 81 0.26 0.12 7.90
C CYS A 81 -0.48 1.39 7.46
N ASP A 82 -0.84 2.26 8.41
CA ASP A 82 -1.53 3.52 8.17
C ASP A 82 -1.02 4.30 6.94
N ARG A 83 0.30 4.53 6.87
CA ARG A 83 0.94 5.18 5.72
C ARG A 83 0.65 4.48 4.39
N CYS A 84 0.80 3.17 4.33
CA CYS A 84 0.57 2.42 3.10
C CYS A 84 -0.92 2.29 2.75
N ALA A 85 -1.81 2.32 3.75
CA ALA A 85 -3.25 2.38 3.53
C ALA A 85 -3.64 3.68 2.81
N GLY A 86 -3.12 4.84 3.26
CA GLY A 86 -3.36 6.11 2.59
C GLY A 86 -2.80 6.15 1.15
N LEU A 87 -1.64 5.54 0.90
CA LEU A 87 -1.11 5.41 -0.46
C LEU A 87 -1.99 4.52 -1.33
N TYR A 88 -2.48 3.41 -0.79
CA TYR A 88 -3.39 2.50 -1.48
C TYR A 88 -4.67 3.24 -1.90
N GLU A 89 -5.33 3.93 -0.96
CA GLU A 89 -6.56 4.69 -1.23
C GLU A 89 -6.34 5.83 -2.22
N SER A 90 -5.19 6.49 -2.16
CA SER A 90 -4.85 7.53 -3.13
C SER A 90 -4.68 6.98 -4.55
N LEU A 91 -4.03 5.82 -4.69
CA LEU A 91 -3.83 5.17 -5.99
C LEU A 91 -5.12 4.55 -6.51
N ASP A 92 -5.92 3.96 -5.62
CA ASP A 92 -7.24 3.41 -5.94
C ASP A 92 -8.20 4.50 -6.41
N GLY A 93 -8.23 5.66 -5.73
CA GLY A 93 -8.97 6.84 -6.18
C GLY A 93 -8.52 7.42 -7.52
N LEU A 94 -7.32 7.07 -8.00
CA LEU A 94 -6.81 7.39 -9.34
C LEU A 94 -7.16 6.32 -10.40
N GLY A 95 -7.81 5.23 -10.00
CA GLY A 95 -8.21 4.12 -10.87
C GLY A 95 -7.15 3.02 -11.03
N PHE A 96 -6.11 2.98 -10.18
CA PHE A 96 -5.15 1.89 -10.18
C PHE A 96 -5.62 0.75 -9.28
N CYS A 97 -5.41 -0.49 -9.71
CA CYS A 97 -5.74 -1.66 -8.89
C CYS A 97 -4.73 -2.80 -9.06
N GLY A 98 -4.89 -3.85 -8.23
CA GLY A 98 -3.96 -4.98 -8.17
C GLY A 98 -2.65 -4.67 -7.43
N MET A 99 -2.63 -3.62 -6.61
CA MET A 99 -1.40 -3.11 -5.98
C MET A 99 -1.08 -3.76 -4.63
N LEU A 100 -1.98 -4.59 -4.11
CA LEU A 100 -1.77 -5.29 -2.85
C LEU A 100 -0.62 -6.30 -3.01
N GLY A 101 0.36 -6.20 -2.11
CA GLY A 101 1.59 -7.01 -2.16
C GLY A 101 2.77 -6.30 -2.82
N ASP A 102 2.52 -5.29 -3.66
CA ASP A 102 3.53 -4.42 -4.25
C ASP A 102 4.08 -3.40 -3.25
N ASN A 103 5.25 -2.82 -3.57
CA ASN A 103 5.78 -1.68 -2.83
C ASN A 103 5.11 -0.39 -3.30
N LEU A 104 4.07 0.05 -2.59
CA LEU A 104 3.24 1.21 -2.90
C LEU A 104 4.04 2.51 -2.94
N VAL A 105 5.11 2.62 -2.13
CA VAL A 105 6.00 3.78 -2.18
C VAL A 105 6.70 3.87 -3.54
N GLN A 106 7.13 2.72 -4.06
CA GLN A 106 7.75 2.64 -5.38
C GLN A 106 6.71 2.90 -6.48
N THR A 107 5.51 2.33 -6.35
CA THR A 107 4.37 2.58 -7.26
C THR A 107 4.03 4.07 -7.36
N CYS A 108 3.94 4.79 -6.24
CA CYS A 108 3.71 6.24 -6.25
C CYS A 108 4.86 7.02 -6.91
N ARG A 109 6.10 6.57 -6.77
CA ARG A 109 7.25 7.21 -7.43
C ARG A 109 7.18 7.05 -8.95
N GLU A 110 6.82 5.86 -9.42
CA GLU A 110 6.61 5.57 -10.84
C GLU A 110 5.49 6.44 -11.42
N TYR A 111 4.35 6.51 -10.73
CA TYR A 111 3.27 7.41 -11.11
C TYR A 111 3.71 8.88 -11.18
N GLY A 112 4.44 9.36 -10.17
CA GLY A 112 4.97 10.72 -10.16
C GLY A 112 5.96 10.99 -11.30
N GLN A 113 6.71 9.99 -11.74
CA GLN A 113 7.59 10.11 -12.91
C GLN A 113 6.79 10.19 -14.21
N LEU A 114 5.79 9.33 -14.39
CA LEU A 114 4.90 9.34 -15.55
C LEU A 114 4.21 10.71 -15.72
N GLN A 115 3.75 11.32 -14.63
CA GLN A 115 3.12 12.63 -14.67
C GLN A 115 4.09 13.78 -15.03
N ARG A 116 5.38 13.65 -14.66
CA ARG A 116 6.43 14.59 -15.09
C ARG A 116 6.73 14.44 -16.58
N ASP A 117 6.88 13.20 -17.04
CA ASP A 117 7.22 12.90 -18.43
C ASP A 117 6.09 13.29 -19.39
N ALA A 118 4.84 13.12 -18.95
CA ALA A 118 3.65 13.56 -19.69
C ALA A 118 3.44 15.09 -19.68
N GLY A 119 4.27 15.86 -18.96
CA GLY A 119 4.16 17.32 -18.89
C GLY A 119 2.90 17.85 -18.21
N VAL A 120 2.21 17.01 -17.44
CA VAL A 120 0.96 17.35 -16.73
C VAL A 120 1.27 18.19 -15.48
N PHE A 121 2.43 17.97 -14.85
CA PHE A 121 2.96 18.89 -13.83
C PHE A 121 3.53 20.16 -14.49
N ARG A 122 2.65 21.10 -14.82
CA ARG A 122 3.01 22.50 -15.15
C ARG A 122 3.14 23.40 -13.90
N GLY A 123 3.03 22.81 -12.71
CA GLY A 123 3.24 23.49 -11.43
C GLY A 123 4.70 23.42 -11.03
N GLN A 124 5.37 24.56 -11.07
CA GLN A 124 6.73 24.75 -10.56
C GLN A 124 6.75 24.37 -9.06
N MET A 125 7.23 23.17 -8.74
CA MET A 125 7.59 22.86 -7.36
C MET A 125 8.87 23.65 -7.09
N VAL A 126 8.71 24.87 -6.59
CA VAL A 126 9.83 25.65 -6.06
C VAL A 126 10.35 24.84 -4.89
N LEU A 127 11.38 24.04 -5.13
CA LEU A 127 12.28 23.57 -4.09
C LEU A 127 12.87 24.84 -3.48
N THR A 128 12.22 25.39 -2.46
CA THR A 128 12.90 26.39 -1.61
C THR A 128 14.12 25.67 -1.08
N PRO A 129 15.34 26.08 -1.46
CA PRO A 129 16.52 25.48 -0.87
C PRO A 129 16.40 25.65 0.64
N ASN A 130 16.64 24.56 1.34
CA ASN A 130 16.63 24.51 2.79
C ASN A 130 17.66 25.54 3.28
N VAL A 131 17.21 26.74 3.65
CA VAL A 131 18.07 27.79 4.22
C VAL A 131 18.43 27.33 5.62
N ARG A 132 19.35 26.37 5.70
CA ARG A 132 20.12 26.16 6.91
C ARG A 132 20.92 27.44 7.09
N ALA A 133 20.50 28.19 8.10
CA ALA A 133 21.15 29.39 8.59
C ALA A 133 22.68 29.22 8.61
N ASN A 134 23.36 29.89 7.69
CA ASN A 134 24.73 30.31 7.91
C ASN A 134 24.65 31.42 8.96
N LEU A 135 24.69 31.04 10.24
CA LEU A 135 25.05 31.96 11.30
C LEU A 135 26.54 32.27 11.12
N ASP A 136 26.83 33.41 10.49
CA ASP A 136 28.15 34.03 10.51
C ASP A 136 28.44 34.47 11.97
N PRO A 137 29.51 33.96 12.63
CA PRO A 137 29.77 34.23 14.05
C PRO A 137 30.49 35.57 14.32
N THR A 138 30.52 36.53 13.40
CA THR A 138 31.41 37.71 13.49
C THR A 138 30.74 39.07 13.69
N ALA A 139 29.46 39.12 14.03
CA ALA A 139 28.80 40.39 14.41
C ALA A 139 28.79 40.59 15.94
N ALA A 140 29.92 41.07 16.49
CA ALA A 140 29.95 41.64 17.84
C ALA A 140 29.39 43.08 17.82
N PRO A 141 28.43 43.45 18.68
CA PRO A 141 27.95 44.83 18.76
C PRO A 141 28.96 45.69 19.54
N LYS A 142 29.42 46.78 18.92
CA LYS A 142 30.14 47.85 19.61
C LYS A 142 29.10 48.69 20.39
N HIS A 143 29.24 48.71 21.71
CA HIS A 143 28.54 49.66 22.56
C HIS A 143 29.34 50.96 22.60
N GLU A 144 28.65 52.07 22.34
CA GLU A 144 29.05 53.45 22.60
C GLU A 144 28.40 53.92 23.91
#